data_AF-A0A945HSU7-F1
#
_entry.id   AF-A0A945HSU7-F1
#
_cell.length_a   1.000
_cell.length_b   1.000
_cell.length_c   1.000
_cell.angle_alpha   90.00
_cell.angle_beta   90.00
_cell.angle_gamma   90.00
#
_symmetry.space_group_name_H-M   'P 1'
#
loop_
_entity.id
_entity.type
_entity.pdbx_description
1 polymer ?
#
loop_
_entity_poly.entity_id
_entity_poly.type
_entity_poly.pdbx_seq_one_letter_code
_entity_poly.pdbx_strand_id
1 'polypeptide(L)'
;MIHKPWGMISQFINPAKRKKKLLGELYNFPTGTMAIGRLDVASEGLLLLTTNGKVSEEIRSTKYEKEYYVQVDGKINQEAVEKLKKGVEIGFDGKKYTTKPSVAFTIEDPKFPLRSQKIRDERHGPTSWVVVIIKEGKFRQVRKMT
;
A
#
# COMPACT_ATOMS: atom_id res chain seq x y z
N MET A 1 7.90 -2.90 14.27
CA MET A 1 7.12 -3.03 13.02
C MET A 1 5.80 -3.72 13.33
N ILE A 2 4.80 -3.61 12.46
CA ILE A 2 3.54 -4.35 12.57
C ILE A 2 3.03 -4.79 11.19
N HIS A 3 2.14 -5.77 11.17
CA HIS A 3 1.27 -6.03 10.02
C HIS A 3 -0.06 -5.31 10.23
N LYS A 4 -0.26 -4.18 9.54
CA LYS A 4 -1.48 -3.36 9.66
C LYS A 4 -2.67 -4.12 9.05
N PRO A 5 -3.75 -4.38 9.81
CA PRO A 5 -4.98 -4.96 9.27
C PRO A 5 -5.77 -4.01 8.38
N TRP A 6 -6.69 -4.60 7.59
CA TRP A 6 -7.64 -3.84 6.80
C TRP A 6 -8.57 -3.01 7.71
N GLY A 7 -8.99 -1.84 7.24
CA GLY A 7 -9.99 -1.01 7.91
C GLY A 7 -9.43 -0.06 8.97
N MET A 8 -8.13 -0.13 9.28
CA MET A 8 -7.49 0.78 10.24
C MET A 8 -6.84 1.99 9.56
N ILE A 9 -6.78 3.12 10.25
CA ILE A 9 -6.00 4.29 9.83
C ILE A 9 -4.56 4.12 10.29
N SER A 10 -3.59 4.48 9.43
CA SER A 10 -2.16 4.49 9.76
C SER A 10 -1.75 5.66 10.67
N GLN A 11 -2.43 5.85 11.79
CA GLN A 11 -2.20 6.93 12.77
C GLN A 11 -2.46 6.42 14.20
N PHE A 12 -1.78 7.03 15.17
CA PHE A 12 -1.94 6.78 16.61
C PHE A 12 -2.87 7.80 17.28
N ILE A 13 -3.03 8.97 16.67
CA ILE A 13 -3.86 10.07 17.16
C ILE A 13 -4.99 10.28 16.15
N ASN A 14 -6.21 10.53 16.63
CA ASN A 14 -7.38 10.80 15.80
C ASN A 14 -7.83 12.26 15.93
N PRO A 15 -7.13 13.22 15.31
CA PRO A 15 -7.46 14.63 15.44
C PRO A 15 -8.85 14.96 14.89
N ALA A 16 -9.32 14.21 13.90
CA ALA A 16 -10.60 14.44 13.23
C ALA A 16 -11.79 13.68 13.84
N LYS A 17 -11.63 13.05 15.02
CA LYS A 17 -12.65 12.22 15.70
C LYS A 17 -13.39 11.24 14.77
N ARG A 18 -12.69 10.68 13.78
CA ARG A 18 -13.28 9.75 12.82
C ARG A 18 -13.67 8.45 13.52
N LYS A 19 -14.83 7.88 13.21
CA LYS A 19 -15.25 6.54 13.69
C LYS A 19 -14.46 5.41 13.00
N LYS A 20 -13.13 5.42 13.11
CA LYS A 20 -12.22 4.44 12.49
C LYS A 20 -11.16 4.01 13.51
N LYS A 21 -10.77 2.75 13.44
CA LYS A 21 -9.77 2.16 14.32
C LYS A 21 -8.38 2.73 14.02
N LEU A 22 -7.63 3.03 15.08
CA LEU A 22 -6.26 3.54 15.03
C LEU A 22 -5.24 2.46 15.30
N LEU A 23 -3.98 2.69 14.90
CA LEU A 23 -2.90 1.74 15.16
C LEU A 23 -2.70 1.48 16.65
N GLY A 24 -2.89 2.51 17.48
CA GLY A 24 -2.74 2.42 18.93
C GLY A 24 -3.70 1.44 19.61
N GLU A 25 -4.77 1.01 18.94
CA GLU A 25 -5.70 0.01 19.46
C GLU A 25 -5.20 -1.43 19.29
N LEU A 26 -4.13 -1.67 18.51
CA LEU A 26 -3.64 -3.03 18.25
C LEU A 26 -2.87 -3.63 19.42
N TYR A 27 -2.00 -2.83 20.05
CA TYR A 27 -1.07 -3.25 21.09
C TYR A 27 -0.70 -2.06 22.00
N ASN A 28 -0.02 -2.34 23.11
CA ASN A 28 0.57 -1.30 23.96
C ASN A 28 1.89 -0.82 23.35
N PHE A 29 1.84 0.27 22.59
CA PHE A 29 3.04 0.88 22.00
C PHE A 29 3.67 1.93 22.93
N PRO A 30 5.00 2.13 22.86
CA PRO A 30 5.66 3.20 23.60
C PRO A 30 5.08 4.59 23.27
N THR A 31 5.09 5.48 24.26
CA THR A 31 4.69 6.88 24.07
C THR A 31 5.53 7.54 22.98
N GLY A 32 4.88 8.34 22.12
CA GLY A 32 5.54 9.00 20.99
C GLY A 32 5.75 8.11 19.76
N THR A 33 5.25 6.86 19.77
CA THR A 33 5.29 6.00 18.58
C THR A 33 4.49 6.62 17.43
N MET A 34 5.08 6.63 16.24
CA MET A 34 4.48 7.05 14.99
C MET A 34 4.74 6.05 13.88
N ALA A 35 3.86 6.05 12.88
CA ALA A 35 4.04 5.27 11.67
C ALA A 35 5.09 5.94 10.75
N ILE A 36 5.94 5.12 10.14
CA ILE A 36 6.82 5.54 9.06
C ILE A 36 6.04 5.43 7.75
N GLY A 37 5.59 6.59 7.26
CA GLY A 37 4.69 6.65 6.11
C GLY A 37 3.27 6.21 6.47
N ARG A 38 2.45 5.94 5.45
CA ARG A 38 1.04 5.59 5.63
C ARG A 38 0.65 4.50 4.63
N LEU A 39 -0.03 3.49 5.14
CA LEU A 39 -0.88 2.62 4.33
C LEU A 39 -2.31 3.16 4.33
N ASP A 40 -3.00 3.05 3.20
CA ASP A 40 -4.42 3.40 3.11
C ASP A 40 -5.26 2.52 4.04
N VAL A 41 -6.47 3.01 4.38
CA VAL A 41 -7.42 2.26 5.20
C VAL A 41 -7.75 0.90 4.59
N ALA A 42 -7.92 0.85 3.27
CA ALA A 42 -8.23 -0.37 2.54
C ALA A 42 -6.99 -1.23 2.19
N SER A 43 -5.79 -0.83 2.64
CA SER A 43 -4.55 -1.57 2.43
C SER A 43 -4.10 -2.24 3.72
N GLU A 44 -3.35 -3.32 3.55
CA GLU A 44 -2.81 -4.17 4.61
C GLU A 44 -1.32 -4.37 4.40
N GLY A 45 -0.64 -4.93 5.39
CA GLY A 45 0.75 -5.34 5.24
C GLY A 45 1.70 -4.66 6.21
N LEU A 46 2.98 -4.70 5.87
CA LEU A 46 4.06 -4.16 6.67
C LEU A 46 3.91 -2.65 6.88
N LEU A 47 3.90 -2.24 8.14
CA LEU A 47 4.04 -0.85 8.53
C LEU A 47 5.15 -0.72 9.57
N LEU A 48 6.16 0.09 9.25
CA LEU A 48 7.24 0.39 10.17
C LEU A 48 6.79 1.47 11.14
N LEU A 49 7.27 1.37 12.38
CA LEU A 49 6.96 2.27 13.48
C LEU A 49 8.26 2.79 14.08
N THR A 50 8.28 4.02 14.56
CA THR A 50 9.44 4.63 15.21
C THR A 50 8.99 5.68 16.22
N THR A 51 9.87 6.05 17.14
CA THR A 51 9.74 7.26 17.98
C THR A 51 10.65 8.39 17.48
N ASN A 52 11.46 8.15 16.45
CA ASN A 52 12.42 9.10 15.89
C ASN A 52 11.97 9.64 14.54
N GLY A 53 11.66 10.95 14.49
CA GLY A 53 11.23 11.65 13.28
C GLY A 53 12.26 11.63 12.14
N LYS A 54 13.57 11.67 12.44
CA LYS A 54 14.64 11.64 11.42
C LYS A 54 14.67 10.30 10.69
N VAL A 55 14.53 9.20 11.43
CA VAL A 55 14.44 7.84 10.86
C VAL A 55 13.19 7.72 9.98
N SER A 56 12.06 8.29 10.42
CA SER A 56 10.83 8.32 9.63
C SER A 56 10.99 9.08 8.31
N GLU A 57 11.66 10.23 8.34
CA GLU A 57 11.97 11.02 7.14
C GLU A 57 12.91 10.28 6.18
N GLU A 58 13.97 9.69 6.71
CA GLU A 58 14.97 8.97 5.91
C GLU A 58 14.34 7.77 5.18
N ILE A 59 13.56 6.95 5.88
CA ILE A 59 12.93 5.75 5.29
C ILE A 59 11.85 6.15 4.26
N ARG A 60 11.16 7.28 4.46
CA ARG A 60 10.19 7.81 3.48
C ARG A 60 10.83 8.41 2.23
N SER A 61 12.14 8.60 2.21
CA SER A 61 12.85 9.09 1.03
C SER A 61 12.80 8.10 -0.14
N THR A 62 13.34 8.50 -1.29
CA THR A 62 13.43 7.66 -2.49
C THR A 62 14.58 6.66 -2.45
N LYS A 63 15.35 6.60 -1.35
CA LYS A 63 16.47 5.65 -1.18
C LYS A 63 15.97 4.22 -1.02
N TYR A 64 14.81 4.04 -0.39
CA TYR A 64 14.27 2.72 -0.04
C TYR A 64 13.11 2.32 -0.95
N GLU A 65 13.14 1.05 -1.35
CA GLU A 65 12.11 0.41 -2.14
C GLU A 65 10.91 0.03 -1.27
N LYS A 66 9.73 0.07 -1.88
CA LYS A 66 8.47 -0.34 -1.29
C LYS A 66 7.84 -1.35 -2.23
N GLU A 67 7.73 -2.59 -1.76
CA GLU A 67 7.17 -3.71 -2.50
C GLU A 67 5.70 -3.92 -2.12
N TYR A 68 4.86 -4.06 -3.14
CA TYR A 68 3.43 -4.24 -3.00
C TYR A 68 2.99 -5.48 -3.74
N TYR A 69 2.27 -6.34 -3.05
CA TYR A 69 1.55 -7.47 -3.64
C TYR A 69 0.12 -7.00 -3.91
N VAL A 70 -0.23 -6.96 -5.19
CA VAL A 70 -1.50 -6.39 -5.65
C VAL A 70 -2.31 -7.46 -6.34
N GLN A 71 -3.50 -7.70 -5.82
CA GLN A 71 -4.51 -8.49 -6.51
C GLN A 71 -5.33 -7.56 -7.40
N VAL A 72 -5.41 -7.88 -8.68
CA VAL A 72 -6.15 -7.11 -9.69
C VAL A 72 -7.29 -7.95 -10.28
N ASP A 73 -8.35 -7.26 -10.71
CA ASP A 73 -9.47 -7.87 -11.41
C ASP A 73 -9.01 -8.27 -12.83
N GLY A 74 -9.38 -9.47 -13.27
CA GLY A 74 -8.98 -10.04 -14.56
C GLY A 74 -7.60 -10.71 -14.55
N LYS A 75 -7.18 -11.19 -15.72
CA LYS A 75 -5.82 -11.70 -15.96
C LYS A 75 -4.96 -10.57 -16.51
N ILE A 76 -4.02 -10.09 -15.70
CA ILE A 76 -3.03 -9.10 -16.15
C ILE A 76 -2.12 -9.74 -17.21
N ASN A 77 -1.89 -9.03 -18.31
CA ASN A 77 -1.05 -9.50 -19.41
C ASN A 77 0.34 -8.86 -19.36
N GLN A 78 1.27 -9.38 -20.16
CA GLN A 78 2.65 -8.87 -20.19
C GLN A 78 2.71 -7.40 -20.64
N GLU A 79 1.84 -6.97 -21.56
CA GLU A 79 1.81 -5.58 -22.03
C GLU A 79 1.49 -4.60 -20.89
N ALA A 80 0.51 -4.93 -20.04
CA ALA A 80 0.17 -4.12 -18.87
C ALA A 80 1.33 -4.06 -17.87
N VAL A 81 2.01 -5.19 -17.64
CA VAL A 81 3.22 -5.24 -16.78
C VAL A 81 4.33 -4.36 -17.34
N GLU A 82 4.57 -4.38 -18.66
CA GLU A 82 5.56 -3.51 -19.29
C GLU A 82 5.19 -2.02 -19.21
N LYS A 83 3.90 -1.68 -19.25
CA LYS A 83 3.42 -0.31 -18.99
C LYS A 83 3.73 0.13 -17.56
N LEU A 84 3.46 -0.73 -16.56
CA LEU A 84 3.80 -0.45 -15.16
C LEU A 84 5.31 -0.20 -14.97
N LYS A 85 6.15 -0.99 -15.63
CA LYS A 85 7.61 -0.84 -15.58
C LYS A 85 8.07 0.50 -16.16
N LYS A 86 7.51 0.92 -17.29
CA LYS A 86 7.87 2.19 -17.97
C LYS A 86 7.31 3.43 -17.23
N GLY A 87 6.25 3.25 -16.46
CA GLY A 87 5.51 4.31 -15.79
C GLY A 87 4.21 4.61 -16.52
N VAL A 88 3.20 4.98 -15.75
CA VAL A 88 1.83 5.22 -16.24
C VAL A 88 1.32 6.58 -15.78
N GLU A 89 0.39 7.15 -16.53
CA GLU A 89 -0.26 8.39 -16.14
C GLU A 89 -1.33 8.12 -15.06
N ILE A 90 -1.22 8.82 -13.93
CA ILE A 90 -2.19 8.78 -12.84
C ILE A 90 -2.71 10.19 -12.51
N GLY A 91 -3.93 10.27 -11.99
CA GLY A 91 -4.46 11.51 -11.42
C GLY A 91 -3.85 11.80 -10.05
N PHE A 92 -3.29 12.99 -9.85
CA PHE A 92 -2.73 13.46 -8.58
C PHE A 92 -3.05 14.95 -8.40
N ASP A 93 -3.80 15.27 -7.33
CA ASP A 93 -4.23 16.65 -7.00
C ASP A 93 -4.86 17.42 -8.18
N GLY A 94 -5.77 16.74 -8.91
CA GLY A 94 -6.44 17.32 -10.08
C GLY A 94 -5.58 17.43 -11.33
N LYS A 95 -4.32 16.98 -11.28
CA LYS A 95 -3.39 16.99 -12.41
C LYS A 95 -3.04 15.58 -12.86
N LYS A 96 -2.61 15.46 -14.11
CA LYS A 96 -2.01 14.24 -14.64
C LYS A 96 -0.55 14.17 -14.19
N TYR A 97 -0.12 13.00 -13.72
CA TYR A 97 1.24 12.73 -13.28
C TYR A 97 1.70 11.41 -13.88
N THR A 98 2.83 11.41 -14.60
CA THR A 98 3.45 10.16 -15.04
C THR A 98 4.34 9.63 -13.92
N THR A 99 4.08 8.40 -13.48
CA THR A 99 4.88 7.74 -12.43
C THR A 99 6.30 7.49 -12.89
N LYS A 100 7.24 7.41 -11.94
CA LYS A 100 8.59 6.95 -12.25
C LYS A 100 8.55 5.48 -12.71
N PRO A 101 9.58 5.03 -13.46
CA PRO A 101 9.75 3.61 -13.74
C PRO A 101 9.72 2.77 -12.46
N SER A 102 9.13 1.59 -12.55
CA SER A 102 8.97 0.66 -11.43
C SER A 102 9.44 -0.74 -11.82
N VAL A 103 9.61 -1.61 -10.84
CA VAL A 103 9.74 -3.05 -11.12
C VAL A 103 8.35 -3.66 -10.95
N ALA A 104 7.89 -4.38 -11.96
CA ALA A 104 6.63 -5.09 -11.89
C ALA A 104 6.73 -6.46 -12.55
N PHE A 105 6.10 -7.47 -11.97
CA PHE A 105 6.02 -8.83 -12.53
C PHE A 105 4.81 -9.58 -11.96
N THR A 106 4.26 -10.50 -12.74
CA THR A 106 3.17 -11.37 -12.29
C THR A 106 3.70 -12.44 -11.36
N ILE A 107 2.86 -12.85 -10.42
CA ILE A 107 3.14 -13.97 -9.52
C ILE A 107 1.90 -14.87 -9.44
N GLU A 108 2.10 -16.11 -8.99
CA GLU A 108 1.00 -16.94 -8.52
C GLU A 108 0.42 -16.39 -7.21
N ASP A 109 -0.71 -16.94 -6.78
CA ASP A 109 -1.30 -16.58 -5.50
C ASP A 109 -0.27 -16.78 -4.36
N PRO A 110 0.12 -15.71 -3.64
CA PRO A 110 1.09 -15.79 -2.56
C PRO A 110 0.57 -16.57 -1.34
N LYS A 111 -0.70 -16.99 -1.32
CA LYS A 111 -1.35 -17.76 -0.23
C LYS A 111 -1.32 -17.02 1.10
N PHE A 112 -1.53 -15.70 1.06
CA PHE A 112 -1.65 -14.90 2.28
C PHE A 112 -2.84 -15.36 3.13
N PRO A 113 -2.80 -15.15 4.46
CA PRO A 113 -3.94 -15.39 5.32
C PRO A 113 -5.19 -14.66 4.85
N LEU A 114 -6.36 -15.27 5.08
CA LEU A 114 -7.63 -14.66 4.72
C LEU A 114 -7.78 -13.28 5.35
N ARG A 115 -8.19 -12.31 4.54
CA ARG A 115 -8.48 -10.96 5.00
C ARG A 115 -9.65 -10.95 5.97
N SER A 116 -9.63 -10.00 6.90
CA SER A 116 -10.76 -9.72 7.80
C SER A 116 -12.01 -9.26 7.04
N GLN A 117 -11.85 -8.61 5.89
CA GLN A 117 -12.93 -8.32 4.95
C GLN A 117 -12.92 -9.33 3.81
N LYS A 118 -14.08 -9.96 3.53
CA LYS A 118 -14.23 -10.83 2.37
C LYS A 118 -13.85 -10.10 1.08
N ILE A 119 -12.94 -10.71 0.32
CA ILE A 119 -12.65 -10.30 -1.05
C ILE A 119 -13.82 -10.74 -1.94
N ARG A 120 -13.97 -10.09 -3.11
CA ARG A 120 -15.00 -10.47 -4.10
C ARG A 120 -14.90 -11.96 -4.44
N ASP A 121 -16.06 -12.60 -4.48
CA ASP A 121 -16.21 -14.04 -4.71
C ASP A 121 -15.95 -14.39 -6.19
N GLU A 122 -15.61 -15.65 -6.48
CA GLU A 122 -15.20 -16.15 -7.82
C GLU A 122 -16.24 -15.85 -8.93
N ARG A 123 -17.50 -15.60 -8.53
CA ARG A 123 -18.59 -15.19 -9.41
C ARG A 123 -18.33 -13.88 -10.16
N HIS A 124 -17.36 -13.06 -9.72
CA HIS A 124 -17.05 -11.75 -10.30
C HIS A 124 -15.95 -11.81 -11.38
N GLY A 125 -15.50 -13.01 -11.76
CA GLY A 125 -14.46 -13.22 -12.76
C GLY A 125 -13.10 -13.57 -12.15
N PRO A 126 -12.10 -13.86 -13.00
CA PRO A 126 -10.77 -14.22 -12.53
C PRO A 126 -10.08 -13.03 -11.86
N THR A 127 -9.19 -13.32 -10.93
CA THR A 127 -8.22 -12.34 -10.40
C THR A 127 -6.81 -12.80 -10.70
N SER A 128 -5.86 -11.86 -10.70
CA SER A 128 -4.44 -12.17 -10.84
C SER A 128 -3.61 -11.33 -9.89
N TRP A 129 -2.37 -11.77 -9.66
CA TRP A 129 -1.45 -11.09 -8.75
C TRP A 129 -0.29 -10.47 -9.51
N VAL A 130 0.07 -9.26 -9.11
CA VAL A 130 1.24 -8.53 -9.60
C VAL A 130 2.00 -7.98 -8.41
N VAL A 131 3.32 -8.13 -8.45
CA VAL A 131 4.23 -7.43 -7.55
C VAL A 131 4.59 -6.10 -8.20
N VAL A 132 4.52 -5.01 -7.44
CA VAL A 132 4.92 -3.67 -7.86
C VAL A 132 5.89 -3.09 -6.84
N ILE A 133 7.10 -2.76 -7.27
CA ILE A 133 8.15 -2.18 -6.44
C ILE A 133 8.41 -0.74 -6.88
N ILE A 134 8.19 0.21 -5.97
CA ILE A 134 8.34 1.64 -6.22
C ILE A 134 9.24 2.30 -5.18
N LYS A 135 9.99 3.32 -5.62
CA LYS A 135 10.80 4.18 -4.73
C LYS A 135 10.07 5.45 -4.30
N GLU A 136 8.98 5.80 -4.98
CA GLU A 136 8.12 6.92 -4.62
C GLU A 136 6.85 6.48 -3.87
N GLY A 137 6.05 7.44 -3.39
CA GLY A 137 4.85 7.17 -2.59
C GLY A 137 3.79 8.25 -2.75
N LYS A 138 3.27 8.45 -3.99
CA LYS A 138 2.16 9.38 -4.25
C LYS A 138 0.84 8.85 -3.66
N PHE A 139 -0.14 9.73 -3.49
CA PHE A 139 -1.42 9.37 -2.90
C PHE A 139 -2.14 8.27 -3.69
N ARG A 140 -2.32 7.11 -3.05
CA ARG A 140 -2.92 5.89 -3.63
C ARG A 140 -2.26 5.43 -4.92
N GLN A 141 -0.95 5.67 -5.07
CA GLN A 141 -0.22 5.47 -6.32
C GLN A 141 -0.45 4.09 -6.94
N VAL A 142 -0.16 3.02 -6.21
CA VAL A 142 -0.28 1.64 -6.72
C VAL A 142 -1.69 1.36 -7.21
N ARG A 143 -2.72 1.76 -6.45
CA ARG A 143 -4.15 1.61 -6.84
C ARG A 143 -4.58 2.44 -8.04
N LYS A 144 -3.80 3.46 -8.42
CA LYS A 144 -4.07 4.27 -9.61
C LYS A 144 -3.29 3.76 -10.82
N MET A 145 -2.21 3.02 -10.57
CA MET A 145 -1.40 2.38 -11.60
C MET A 145 -2.04 1.07 -12.09
N THR A 146 -2.65 0.31 -11.17
CA THR A 146 -3.31 -0.97 -11.39
C THR A 146 -4.82 -0.82 -11.40
#